data_AF-A0A6M0HZ93-F1
#
_entry.id   AF-A0A6M0HZ93-F1
#
_cell.length_a   1.000
_cell.length_b   1.000
_cell.length_c   1.000
_cell.angle_alpha   90.00
_cell.angle_beta   90.00
_cell.angle_gamma   90.00
#
_symmetry.space_group_name_H-M   'P 1'
#
loop_
_entity.id
_entity.type
_entity.pdbx_description
1 polymer ?
#
loop_
_entity_poly.entity_id
_entity_poly.type
_entity_poly.pdbx_seq_one_letter_code
_entity_poly.pdbx_strand_id
1 'polypeptide(L)'
;SNFPDLVENLDPAKPGYAALIQAFRAPQSLEDRIAYDGASTNSAYGRRHAKVQEVARILVAQPGYADLVFLDESGRIVYTTTKGEDFSLSVADSILHSSGLNRLYERLKGSDTNAIVFEDFADYLSAGEPSAFIGKAVTKRANVAMGTSQAAERIGFVALRVTPTLFDRSLAKRNGLGDTGQILAVGSDGRLRSNPPLNGDSKAGADLSRIGFDATQLSDGVSFTYDTENGSRLASAARVSVFGATWMIVAEQARAEAVASVQSLSRTLALAGVVVLAITAVLGLLAARAIVRPLGALTHALRALAARENLAEVPG
;
A
#
# COMPACT_ATOMS: atom_id res chain seq x y z
N SER A 1 19.63 22.81 -20.77
CA SER A 1 19.10 21.43 -20.68
C SER A 1 20.01 20.53 -21.51
N ASN A 2 20.50 19.41 -20.99
CA ASN A 2 21.27 18.41 -21.77
C ASN A 2 20.35 17.53 -22.64
N PHE A 3 19.03 17.69 -22.53
CA PHE A 3 18.03 16.84 -23.19
C PHE A 3 18.17 16.83 -24.73
N PRO A 4 18.22 17.99 -25.44
CA PRO A 4 18.38 17.97 -26.90
C PRO A 4 19.68 17.27 -27.33
N ASP A 5 20.76 17.48 -26.59
CA ASP A 5 22.05 16.84 -26.88
C ASP A 5 21.97 15.31 -26.69
N LEU A 6 21.17 14.81 -25.74
CA LEU A 6 20.96 13.37 -25.59
C LEU A 6 20.24 12.78 -26.80
N VAL A 7 19.15 13.43 -27.24
CA VAL A 7 18.38 13.02 -28.43
C VAL A 7 19.28 13.02 -29.67
N GLU A 8 20.01 14.11 -29.90
CA GLU A 8 20.88 14.25 -31.07
C GLU A 8 22.01 13.23 -31.07
N ASN A 9 22.62 12.94 -29.92
CA ASN A 9 23.78 12.06 -29.84
C ASN A 9 23.43 10.57 -29.70
N LEU A 10 22.18 10.21 -29.41
CA LEU A 10 21.65 8.84 -29.42
C LEU A 10 20.77 8.57 -30.64
N ASP A 11 21.25 8.96 -31.82
CA ASP A 11 20.55 8.77 -33.08
C ASP A 11 20.88 7.39 -33.69
N PRO A 12 19.87 6.52 -33.94
CA PRO A 12 20.07 5.21 -34.59
C PRO A 12 20.75 5.27 -35.96
N ALA A 13 20.69 6.41 -36.66
CA ALA A 13 21.35 6.59 -37.95
C ALA A 13 22.87 6.85 -37.83
N LYS A 14 23.39 7.19 -36.65
CA LYS A 14 24.81 7.49 -36.45
C LYS A 14 25.67 6.22 -36.41
N PRO A 15 26.89 6.27 -36.99
CA PRO A 15 27.82 5.16 -36.89
C PRO A 15 28.19 4.93 -35.41
N GLY A 16 28.26 3.66 -35.01
CA GLY A 16 28.59 3.28 -33.63
C GLY A 16 27.40 3.28 -32.66
N TYR A 17 26.18 3.58 -33.09
CA TYR A 17 24.97 3.50 -32.25
C TYR A 17 24.85 2.14 -31.54
N ALA A 18 24.95 1.03 -32.29
CA ALA A 18 24.84 -0.31 -31.70
C ALA A 18 25.92 -0.59 -30.63
N ALA A 19 27.16 -0.19 -30.89
CA ALA A 19 28.27 -0.34 -29.94
C ALA A 19 28.07 0.53 -28.69
N LEU A 20 27.49 1.73 -28.86
CA LEU A 20 27.15 2.62 -27.76
C LEU A 20 26.06 2.01 -26.86
N ILE A 21 24.96 1.52 -27.44
CA ILE A 21 23.90 0.85 -26.67
C ILE A 21 24.45 -0.37 -25.92
N GLN A 22 25.28 -1.18 -26.60
CA GLN A 22 25.92 -2.32 -25.98
C GLN A 22 26.82 -1.92 -24.80
N ALA A 23 27.59 -0.83 -24.92
CA ALA A 23 28.44 -0.35 -23.82
C ALA A 23 27.62 0.08 -22.59
N PHE A 24 26.49 0.77 -22.80
CA PHE A 24 25.60 1.18 -21.70
C PHE A 24 24.82 0.03 -21.05
N ARG A 25 24.62 -1.06 -21.78
CA ARG A 25 23.98 -2.30 -21.29
C ARG A 25 24.97 -3.37 -20.83
N ALA A 26 26.29 -3.14 -20.95
CA ALA A 26 27.30 -4.12 -20.60
C ALA A 26 27.31 -4.50 -19.10
N PRO A 27 27.13 -3.57 -18.14
CA PRO A 27 27.06 -3.94 -16.73
C PRO A 27 25.84 -4.82 -16.43
N GLN A 28 26.05 -5.91 -15.70
CA GLN A 28 25.03 -6.94 -15.49
C GLN A 28 24.11 -6.63 -14.30
N SER A 29 24.67 -6.12 -13.20
CA SER A 29 23.88 -5.79 -12.01
C SER A 29 23.18 -4.43 -12.18
N LEU A 30 22.02 -4.27 -11.53
CA LEU A 30 21.32 -2.98 -11.50
C LEU A 30 22.20 -1.89 -10.89
N GLU A 31 22.92 -2.22 -9.81
CA GLU A 31 23.83 -1.30 -9.12
C GLU A 31 24.96 -0.83 -10.04
N ASP A 32 25.58 -1.71 -10.83
CA ASP A 32 26.63 -1.34 -11.77
C ASP A 32 26.10 -0.57 -12.99
N ARG A 33 24.87 -0.83 -13.43
CA ARG A 33 24.25 -0.04 -14.50
C ARG A 33 23.93 1.38 -14.03
N ILE A 34 23.41 1.52 -12.82
CA ILE A 34 23.25 2.82 -12.18
C ILE A 34 24.63 3.44 -11.97
N ALA A 35 25.61 2.65 -11.48
CA ALA A 35 27.08 2.76 -11.57
C ALA A 35 27.60 3.68 -12.67
N TYR A 36 27.28 3.20 -13.86
CA TYR A 36 27.92 3.56 -15.11
C TYR A 36 27.40 4.89 -15.65
N ASP A 37 28.29 5.87 -15.74
CA ASP A 37 28.01 7.21 -16.27
C ASP A 37 28.26 7.35 -17.77
N GLY A 38 28.91 6.37 -18.40
CA GLY A 38 29.26 6.37 -19.81
C GLY A 38 30.54 7.12 -20.16
N ALA A 39 31.33 7.60 -19.19
CA ALA A 39 32.55 8.35 -19.45
C ALA A 39 33.58 7.54 -20.26
N SER A 40 33.65 6.23 -20.03
CA SER A 40 34.57 5.33 -20.75
C SER A 40 34.24 5.15 -22.24
N THR A 41 33.04 5.54 -22.69
CA THR A 41 32.68 5.48 -24.11
C THR A 41 33.40 6.52 -24.97
N ASN A 42 33.97 7.57 -24.35
CA ASN A 42 34.55 8.75 -25.01
C ASN A 42 33.63 9.41 -26.06
N SER A 43 32.33 9.14 -26.00
CA SER A 43 31.34 9.62 -26.96
C SER A 43 30.73 10.95 -26.54
N ALA A 44 30.17 11.70 -27.50
CA ALA A 44 29.41 12.90 -27.20
C ALA A 44 28.18 12.60 -26.33
N TYR A 45 27.49 11.48 -26.60
CA TYR A 45 26.38 11.00 -25.77
C TYR A 45 26.85 10.71 -24.34
N GLY A 46 27.94 9.97 -24.15
CA GLY A 46 28.48 9.61 -22.83
C GLY A 46 28.75 10.83 -21.94
N ARG A 47 29.33 11.90 -22.50
CA ARG A 47 29.56 13.15 -21.74
C ARG A 47 28.27 13.85 -21.30
N ARG A 48 27.20 13.76 -22.10
CA ARG A 48 25.89 14.35 -21.77
C ARG A 48 25.11 13.48 -20.80
N HIS A 49 25.16 12.17 -21.02
CA HIS A 49 24.61 11.15 -20.14
C HIS A 49 25.20 11.28 -18.74
N ALA A 50 26.51 11.38 -18.58
CA ALA A 50 27.18 11.49 -17.28
C ALA A 50 26.60 12.62 -16.40
N LYS A 51 26.34 13.79 -16.99
CA LYS A 51 25.74 14.94 -16.28
C LYS A 51 24.32 14.68 -15.81
N VAL A 52 23.52 13.94 -16.58
CA VAL A 52 22.15 13.58 -16.19
C VAL A 52 22.19 12.44 -15.18
N GLN A 53 23.09 11.46 -15.36
CA GLN A 53 23.28 10.33 -14.47
C GLN A 53 23.66 10.75 -13.04
N GLU A 54 24.50 11.77 -12.89
CA GLU A 54 24.87 12.32 -11.58
C GLU A 54 23.63 12.74 -10.76
N VAL A 55 22.70 13.46 -11.39
CA VAL A 55 21.46 13.91 -10.74
C VAL A 55 20.49 12.75 -10.57
N ALA A 56 20.33 11.90 -11.59
CA ALA A 56 19.37 10.82 -11.58
C ALA A 56 19.70 9.77 -10.51
N ARG A 57 20.98 9.49 -10.26
CA ARG A 57 21.46 8.63 -9.16
C ARG A 57 20.97 9.08 -7.80
N ILE A 58 20.95 10.38 -7.54
CA ILE A 58 20.47 10.94 -6.27
C ILE A 58 18.95 10.71 -6.13
N LEU A 59 18.20 10.81 -7.24
CA LEU A 59 16.76 10.55 -7.24
C LEU A 59 16.46 9.08 -6.99
N VAL A 60 17.08 8.16 -7.73
CA VAL A 60 16.80 6.71 -7.62
C VAL A 60 17.43 6.06 -6.38
N ALA A 61 18.31 6.76 -5.67
CA ALA A 61 18.79 6.32 -4.35
C ALA A 61 17.69 6.35 -3.28
N GLN A 62 16.59 7.06 -3.53
CA GLN A 62 15.45 7.11 -2.61
C GLN A 62 14.56 5.88 -2.83
N PRO A 63 14.19 5.13 -1.76
CA PRO A 63 13.36 3.94 -1.92
C PRO A 63 12.01 4.27 -2.57
N GLY A 64 11.67 3.51 -3.62
CA GLY A 64 10.47 3.71 -4.42
C GLY A 64 10.67 4.51 -5.70
N TYR A 65 11.78 5.25 -5.84
CA TYR A 65 12.14 5.92 -7.07
C TYR A 65 13.02 4.99 -7.91
N ALA A 66 12.46 4.48 -9.00
CA ALA A 66 12.98 3.28 -9.66
C ALA A 66 13.83 3.62 -10.89
N ASP A 67 13.44 4.66 -11.62
CA ASP A 67 14.15 5.09 -12.82
C ASP A 67 13.75 6.52 -13.21
N LEU A 68 14.69 7.27 -13.78
CA LEU A 68 14.41 8.50 -14.52
C LEU A 68 14.59 8.21 -16.01
N VAL A 69 13.52 8.40 -16.78
CA VAL A 69 13.42 8.06 -18.20
C VAL A 69 13.14 9.32 -19.01
N PHE A 70 13.92 9.56 -20.07
CA PHE A 70 13.65 10.62 -21.03
C PHE A 70 13.22 10.01 -22.36
N LEU A 71 12.14 10.55 -22.91
CA LEU A 71 11.55 10.13 -24.18
C LEU A 71 11.67 11.28 -25.17
N ASP A 72 12.20 11.04 -26.36
CA ASP A 72 12.11 12.02 -27.44
C ASP A 72 10.65 12.22 -27.91
N GLU A 73 10.43 13.16 -28.83
CA GLU A 73 9.09 13.46 -29.33
C GLU A 73 8.42 12.29 -30.07
N SER A 74 9.20 11.31 -30.52
CA SER A 74 8.69 10.09 -31.15
C SER A 74 8.35 8.99 -30.15
N GLY A 75 8.69 9.19 -28.87
CA GLY A 75 8.47 8.22 -27.81
C GLY A 75 9.60 7.20 -27.67
N ARG A 76 10.79 7.45 -28.23
CA ARG A 76 11.97 6.62 -28.00
C ARG A 76 12.67 7.02 -26.71
N ILE A 77 13.06 6.03 -25.93
CA ILE A 77 13.83 6.22 -24.69
C ILE A 77 15.25 6.64 -25.05
N VAL A 78 15.54 7.94 -24.88
CA VAL A 78 16.87 8.52 -25.13
C VAL A 78 17.76 8.57 -23.90
N TYR A 79 17.21 8.26 -22.72
CA TYR A 79 17.95 8.12 -21.48
C TYR A 79 17.13 7.30 -20.47
N THR A 80 17.81 6.40 -19.75
CA THR A 80 17.32 5.75 -18.53
C THR A 80 18.47 5.71 -17.52
N THR A 81 18.15 5.86 -16.24
CA THR A 81 19.11 5.74 -15.14
C THR A 81 19.59 4.30 -14.99
N THR A 82 18.69 3.33 -15.19
CA THR A 82 18.96 1.91 -14.99
C THR A 82 19.53 1.21 -16.21
N LYS A 83 19.41 1.81 -17.41
CA LYS A 83 19.84 1.21 -18.70
C LYS A 83 19.32 -0.22 -18.87
N GLY A 84 18.03 -0.39 -18.58
CA GLY A 84 17.34 -1.67 -18.67
C GLY A 84 17.22 -2.19 -20.10
N GLU A 85 16.41 -3.25 -20.26
CA GLU A 85 16.12 -3.83 -21.58
C GLU A 85 15.35 -2.87 -22.49
N ASP A 86 14.67 -1.90 -21.90
CA ASP A 86 13.96 -0.80 -22.55
C ASP A 86 14.86 0.32 -23.07
N PHE A 87 16.16 0.35 -22.71
CA PHE A 87 17.04 1.42 -23.16
C PHE A 87 17.13 1.47 -24.69
N SER A 88 16.86 2.65 -25.25
CA SER A 88 16.81 2.93 -26.70
C SER A 88 15.62 2.37 -27.47
N LEU A 89 14.68 1.70 -26.80
CA LEU A 89 13.42 1.26 -27.41
C LEU A 89 12.41 2.40 -27.54
N SER A 90 11.47 2.24 -28.46
CA SER A 90 10.27 3.06 -28.57
C SER A 90 9.15 2.52 -27.70
N VAL A 91 8.31 3.41 -27.16
CA VAL A 91 7.04 3.01 -26.52
C VAL A 91 6.11 2.25 -27.46
N ALA A 92 6.35 2.30 -28.78
CA ALA A 92 5.65 1.49 -29.77
C ALA A 92 6.17 0.03 -29.86
N ASP A 93 7.36 -0.27 -29.33
CA ASP A 93 7.93 -1.62 -29.36
C ASP A 93 7.15 -2.57 -28.43
N SER A 94 7.15 -3.86 -28.76
CA SER A 94 6.24 -4.86 -28.16
C SER A 94 6.29 -4.93 -26.63
N ILE A 95 7.48 -4.78 -26.02
CA ILE A 95 7.64 -4.86 -24.56
C ILE A 95 7.11 -3.61 -23.83
N LEU A 96 6.94 -2.49 -24.53
CA LEU A 96 6.48 -1.21 -23.99
C LEU A 96 5.08 -0.82 -24.45
N HIS A 97 4.58 -1.39 -25.55
CA HIS A 97 3.31 -0.99 -26.18
C HIS A 97 2.12 -1.03 -25.22
N SER A 98 2.00 -2.08 -24.41
CA SER A 98 0.93 -2.23 -23.42
C SER A 98 1.28 -1.67 -22.03
N SER A 99 2.46 -1.08 -21.88
CA SER A 99 2.97 -0.62 -20.58
C SER A 99 2.35 0.71 -20.15
N GLY A 100 2.48 1.02 -18.85
CA GLY A 100 2.15 2.34 -18.31
C GLY A 100 2.98 3.47 -18.93
N LEU A 101 4.20 3.20 -19.39
CA LEU A 101 5.04 4.23 -20.01
C LEU A 101 4.45 4.72 -21.34
N ASN A 102 3.91 3.82 -22.17
CA ASN A 102 3.26 4.20 -23.42
C ASN A 102 1.97 5.00 -23.15
N ARG A 103 1.13 4.55 -22.20
CA ARG A 103 -0.08 5.29 -21.82
C ARG A 103 0.25 6.68 -21.27
N LEU A 104 1.29 6.80 -20.46
CA LEU A 104 1.79 8.10 -19.98
C LEU A 104 2.20 9.00 -21.15
N TYR A 105 2.98 8.46 -22.09
CA TYR A 105 3.44 9.19 -23.27
C TYR A 105 2.28 9.71 -24.13
N GLU A 106 1.29 8.87 -24.45
CA GLU A 106 0.13 9.30 -25.25
C GLU A 106 -0.70 10.38 -24.54
N ARG A 107 -0.86 10.28 -23.21
CA ARG A 107 -1.53 11.32 -22.42
C ARG A 107 -0.74 12.62 -22.41
N LEU A 108 0.59 12.55 -22.29
CA LEU A 108 1.45 13.73 -22.31
C LEU A 108 1.49 14.43 -23.67
N LYS A 109 1.37 13.69 -24.76
CA LYS A 109 1.29 14.25 -26.12
C LYS A 109 0.07 15.15 -26.29
N GLY A 110 -1.07 14.76 -25.74
CA GLY A 110 -2.32 15.50 -25.80
C GLY A 110 -2.52 16.54 -24.68
N SER A 111 -1.67 16.55 -23.66
CA SER A 111 -1.80 17.47 -22.53
C SER A 111 -1.09 18.81 -22.75
N ASP A 112 -1.48 19.81 -21.97
CA ASP A 112 -0.71 21.04 -21.86
C ASP A 112 0.74 20.78 -21.44
N THR A 113 1.63 21.59 -21.98
CA THR A 113 3.08 21.51 -21.75
C THR A 113 3.52 21.57 -20.28
N ASN A 114 2.71 22.22 -19.42
CA ASN A 114 2.97 22.32 -17.98
C ASN A 114 2.26 21.26 -17.15
N ALA A 115 1.45 20.39 -17.77
CA ALA A 115 0.72 19.36 -17.05
C ALA A 115 1.69 18.30 -16.49
N ILE A 116 1.40 17.88 -15.24
CA ILE A 116 2.00 16.70 -14.65
C ILE A 116 0.97 15.58 -14.81
N VAL A 117 1.37 14.50 -15.45
CA VAL A 117 0.52 13.33 -15.71
C VAL A 117 1.00 12.18 -14.85
N PHE A 118 0.08 11.51 -14.18
CA PHE A 118 0.33 10.28 -13.45
C PHE A 118 -0.37 9.11 -14.15
N GLU A 119 0.38 8.05 -14.42
CA GLU A 119 -0.13 6.77 -14.86
C GLU A 119 0.06 5.75 -13.74
N ASP A 120 -1.05 5.13 -13.32
CA ASP A 120 -1.09 4.22 -12.17
C ASP A 120 -0.32 2.91 -12.43
N PHE A 121 -0.10 2.14 -11.36
CA PHE A 121 0.66 0.90 -11.39
C PHE A 121 0.06 -0.11 -12.37
N ALA A 122 0.93 -0.64 -13.22
CA ALA A 122 0.68 -1.81 -14.04
C ALA A 122 1.97 -2.63 -14.13
N ASP A 123 1.86 -3.85 -14.65
CA ASP A 123 3.03 -4.70 -14.89
C ASP A 123 3.98 -4.00 -15.88
N TYR A 124 5.25 -3.85 -15.51
CA TYR A 124 6.28 -3.26 -16.36
C TYR A 124 7.32 -4.31 -16.71
N LEU A 125 7.10 -5.00 -17.84
CA LEU A 125 7.84 -6.20 -18.23
C LEU A 125 9.36 -5.99 -18.26
N SER A 126 9.83 -4.83 -18.73
CA SER A 126 11.26 -4.53 -18.80
C SER A 126 11.97 -4.51 -17.43
N ALA A 127 11.24 -4.37 -16.33
CA ALA A 127 11.80 -4.39 -14.97
C ALA A 127 11.31 -5.59 -14.13
N GLY A 128 10.34 -6.36 -14.61
CA GLY A 128 9.80 -7.52 -13.90
C GLY A 128 9.02 -7.18 -12.62
N GLU A 129 8.63 -5.92 -12.43
CA GLU A 129 7.89 -5.45 -11.25
C GLU A 129 6.78 -4.46 -11.65
N PRO A 130 5.68 -4.35 -10.88
CA PRO A 130 4.69 -3.31 -11.10
C PRO A 130 5.31 -1.92 -10.98
N SER A 131 4.99 -1.05 -11.93
CA SER A 131 5.51 0.32 -11.95
C SER A 131 4.41 1.31 -12.29
N ALA A 132 4.46 2.47 -11.63
CA ALA A 132 3.70 3.66 -12.01
C ALA A 132 4.65 4.72 -12.56
N PHE A 133 4.10 5.69 -13.28
CA PHE A 133 4.89 6.73 -13.92
C PHE A 133 4.33 8.12 -13.65
N ILE A 134 5.19 9.04 -13.25
CA ILE A 134 4.88 10.47 -13.15
C ILE A 134 5.68 11.18 -14.23
N GLY A 135 5.01 11.86 -15.16
CA GLY A 135 5.69 12.48 -16.29
C GLY A 135 5.21 13.89 -16.58
N LYS A 136 6.04 14.60 -17.35
CA LYS A 136 5.71 15.92 -17.91
C LYS A 136 6.43 16.15 -19.24
N ALA A 137 5.91 17.07 -20.05
CA ALA A 137 6.60 17.54 -21.23
C ALA A 137 7.87 18.34 -20.84
N VAL A 138 8.92 18.20 -21.65
CA VAL A 138 10.14 18.98 -21.55
C VAL A 138 10.09 20.04 -22.65
N THR A 139 10.36 21.30 -22.29
CA THR A 139 10.39 22.40 -23.25
C THR A 139 11.68 23.15 -23.30
N LYS A 140 11.93 23.71 -24.48
CA LYS A 140 12.93 24.75 -24.70
C LYS A 140 12.24 26.09 -24.87
N ARG A 141 12.81 27.14 -24.28
CA ARG A 141 12.39 28.51 -24.61
C ARG A 141 12.77 28.78 -26.06
N ALA A 142 11.80 29.08 -26.91
CA ALA A 142 12.10 29.53 -28.26
C ALA A 142 12.84 30.87 -28.17
N ASN A 143 13.95 31.01 -28.91
CA ASN A 143 14.62 32.29 -29.09
C ASN A 143 13.73 33.17 -29.98
N VAL A 144 12.73 33.83 -29.41
CA VAL A 144 11.95 34.84 -30.13
C VAL A 144 12.69 36.17 -30.03
N ALA A 145 13.00 36.75 -31.19
CA ALA A 145 13.41 38.14 -31.31
C ALA A 145 12.31 39.04 -30.69
N MET A 146 12.75 40.18 -30.11
CA MET A 146 11.96 41.11 -29.31
C MET A 146 10.46 41.18 -29.64
N GLY A 147 9.61 40.94 -28.63
CA GLY A 147 8.24 41.47 -28.59
C GLY A 147 7.08 40.50 -28.83
N THR A 148 7.31 39.21 -29.08
CA THR A 148 6.22 38.21 -29.15
C THR A 148 6.26 37.26 -27.96
N SER A 149 5.08 36.84 -27.50
CA SER A 149 4.89 35.92 -26.38
C SER A 149 5.76 34.68 -26.54
N GLN A 150 6.53 34.34 -25.51
CA GLN A 150 7.44 33.19 -25.53
C GLN A 150 6.65 31.89 -25.70
N ALA A 151 6.62 31.33 -26.91
CA ALA A 151 6.15 29.98 -27.13
C ALA A 151 7.23 29.01 -26.63
N ALA A 152 6.89 28.19 -25.64
CA ALA A 152 7.75 27.10 -25.20
C ALA A 152 7.57 25.93 -26.18
N GLU A 153 8.62 25.59 -26.91
CA GLU A 153 8.62 24.46 -27.84
C GLU A 153 8.84 23.18 -27.03
N ARG A 154 7.93 22.20 -27.19
CA ARG A 154 8.09 20.87 -26.61
C ARG A 154 9.18 20.14 -27.39
N ILE A 155 10.15 19.59 -26.66
CA ILE A 155 11.31 18.88 -27.22
C ILE A 155 11.34 17.41 -26.82
N GLY A 156 10.36 16.94 -26.03
CA GLY A 156 10.24 15.56 -25.57
C GLY A 156 9.55 15.46 -24.21
N PHE A 157 9.78 14.38 -23.49
CA PHE A 157 9.13 14.07 -22.23
C PHE A 157 10.11 13.52 -21.20
N VAL A 158 9.83 13.77 -19.93
CA VAL A 158 10.51 13.14 -18.79
C VAL A 158 9.48 12.35 -18.00
N ALA A 159 9.86 11.14 -17.61
CA ALA A 159 9.06 10.26 -16.77
C ALA A 159 9.91 9.76 -15.60
N LEU A 160 9.32 9.79 -14.41
CA LEU A 160 9.86 9.16 -13.22
C LEU A 160 9.09 7.87 -12.99
N ARG A 161 9.79 6.74 -13.09
CA ARG A 161 9.26 5.43 -12.73
C ARG A 161 9.30 5.28 -11.22
N VAL A 162 8.18 4.88 -10.62
CA VAL A 162 8.08 4.59 -9.19
C VAL A 162 7.62 3.17 -8.95
N THR A 163 8.12 2.55 -7.89
CA THR A 163 7.70 1.21 -7.44
C THR A 163 6.73 1.30 -6.26
N PRO A 164 5.99 0.23 -5.94
CA PRO A 164 5.08 0.17 -4.79
C PRO A 164 5.75 0.54 -3.46
N THR A 165 7.07 0.29 -3.34
CA THR A 165 7.90 0.65 -2.19
C THR A 165 7.81 2.12 -1.79
N LEU A 166 7.50 3.02 -2.74
CA LEU A 166 7.30 4.45 -2.46
C LEU A 166 6.17 4.66 -1.44
N PHE A 167 5.09 3.89 -1.56
CA PHE A 167 3.89 4.00 -0.73
C PHE A 167 3.94 3.09 0.49
N ASP A 168 4.64 1.96 0.38
CA ASP A 168 4.79 0.98 1.47
C ASP A 168 5.33 1.63 2.76
N ARG A 169 6.24 2.61 2.67
CA ARG A 169 6.76 3.31 3.86
C ARG A 169 5.67 3.98 4.69
N SER A 170 4.66 4.51 4.02
CA SER A 170 3.53 5.16 4.68
C SER A 170 2.52 4.13 5.19
N LEU A 171 2.26 3.09 4.41
CA LEU A 171 1.28 2.04 4.71
C LEU A 171 1.78 1.02 5.75
N ALA A 172 3.10 0.86 5.89
CA ALA A 172 3.72 0.00 6.88
C ALA A 172 3.63 0.55 8.32
N LYS A 173 3.16 1.79 8.50
CA LYS A 173 2.93 2.36 9.83
C LYS A 173 1.69 1.72 10.45
N ARG A 174 1.89 0.83 11.42
CA ARG A 174 0.83 0.04 12.07
C ARG A 174 0.43 0.55 13.45
N ASN A 175 0.81 1.78 13.80
CA ASN A 175 0.49 2.37 15.09
C ASN A 175 -1.03 2.44 15.28
N GLY A 176 -1.54 1.79 16.33
CA GLY A 176 -2.97 1.76 16.63
C GLY A 176 -3.78 0.69 15.88
N LEU A 177 -3.14 -0.22 15.14
CA LEU A 177 -3.83 -1.31 14.42
C LEU A 177 -3.79 -2.66 15.15
N GLY A 178 -3.17 -2.72 16.33
CA GLY A 178 -2.94 -3.98 17.03
C GLY A 178 -1.89 -4.87 16.35
N ASP A 179 -1.80 -6.11 16.82
CA ASP A 179 -0.78 -7.08 16.43
C ASP A 179 -1.06 -7.73 15.07
N THR A 180 -2.33 -7.86 14.69
CA THR A 180 -2.75 -8.49 13.43
C THR A 180 -3.22 -7.50 12.37
N GLY A 181 -3.30 -6.21 12.72
CA GLY A 181 -3.80 -5.19 11.82
C GLY A 181 -2.76 -4.71 10.81
N GLN A 182 -3.18 -4.47 9.57
CA GLN A 182 -2.35 -3.94 8.49
C GLN A 182 -3.17 -3.04 7.55
N ILE A 183 -2.45 -2.24 6.75
CA ILE A 183 -3.03 -1.36 5.74
C ILE A 183 -2.52 -1.81 4.37
N LEU A 184 -3.42 -1.81 3.40
CA LEU A 184 -3.13 -2.09 2.00
C LEU A 184 -3.79 -1.05 1.10
N ALA A 185 -3.19 -0.79 -0.06
CA ALA A 185 -3.74 0.09 -1.08
C ALA A 185 -4.18 -0.74 -2.29
N VAL A 186 -5.35 -0.40 -2.84
CA VAL A 186 -5.97 -1.08 -3.99
C VAL A 186 -6.31 -0.05 -5.06
N GLY A 187 -5.97 -0.36 -6.31
CA GLY A 187 -6.41 0.43 -7.44
C GLY A 187 -7.88 0.15 -7.79
N SER A 188 -8.45 1.00 -8.64
CA SER A 188 -9.79 0.80 -9.21
C SER A 188 -9.92 -0.47 -10.07
N ASP A 189 -8.81 -1.08 -10.44
CA ASP A 189 -8.73 -2.35 -11.19
C ASP A 189 -8.80 -3.59 -10.28
N GLY A 190 -8.96 -3.42 -8.97
CA GLY A 190 -8.99 -4.53 -8.01
C GLY A 190 -7.63 -5.19 -7.76
N ARG A 191 -6.51 -4.53 -8.13
CA ARG A 191 -5.16 -5.03 -7.86
C ARG A 191 -4.45 -4.20 -6.78
N LEU A 192 -3.57 -4.85 -6.02
CA LEU A 192 -2.78 -4.20 -4.98
C LEU A 192 -1.82 -3.15 -5.55
N ARG A 193 -1.68 -2.03 -4.83
CA ARG A 193 -0.71 -0.95 -5.09
C ARG A 193 0.45 -0.91 -4.09
N SER A 194 0.37 -1.74 -3.06
CA SER A 194 1.33 -1.84 -1.96
C SER A 194 1.68 -3.29 -1.66
N ASN A 195 2.77 -3.49 -0.93
CA ASN A 195 3.16 -4.78 -0.37
C ASN A 195 2.68 -4.88 1.09
N PRO A 196 1.61 -5.64 1.40
CA PRO A 196 1.09 -5.72 2.75
C PRO A 196 2.14 -6.35 3.69
N PRO A 197 2.41 -5.77 4.87
CA PRO A 197 3.51 -6.17 5.74
C PRO A 197 3.30 -7.53 6.43
N LEU A 198 2.04 -7.96 6.63
CA LEU A 198 1.72 -9.24 7.28
C LEU A 198 1.31 -10.33 6.28
N ASN A 199 1.14 -9.99 5.00
CA ASN A 199 0.83 -10.96 3.96
C ASN A 199 2.08 -11.22 3.10
N GLY A 200 2.71 -12.38 3.29
CA GLY A 200 3.89 -12.78 2.54
C GLY A 200 3.59 -13.10 1.08
N ASP A 201 2.41 -13.63 0.81
CA ASP A 201 2.06 -14.31 -0.44
C ASP A 201 1.50 -13.36 -1.51
N SER A 202 0.88 -12.27 -1.08
CA SER A 202 0.37 -11.23 -1.99
C SER A 202 1.25 -9.99 -1.97
N LYS A 203 1.75 -9.60 -3.14
CA LYS A 203 2.53 -8.38 -3.36
C LYS A 203 1.75 -7.39 -4.21
N ALA A 204 2.27 -6.18 -4.35
CA ALA A 204 1.72 -5.21 -5.29
C ALA A 204 1.55 -5.84 -6.68
N GLY A 205 0.48 -5.46 -7.38
CA GLY A 205 0.04 -6.09 -8.62
C GLY A 205 -0.74 -7.41 -8.45
N ALA A 206 -0.78 -8.01 -7.26
CA ALA A 206 -1.66 -9.16 -7.04
C ALA A 206 -3.14 -8.76 -7.11
N ASP A 207 -3.96 -9.67 -7.62
CA ASP A 207 -5.42 -9.57 -7.57
C ASP A 207 -5.91 -9.69 -6.12
N LEU A 208 -6.93 -8.91 -5.75
CA LEU A 208 -7.49 -8.91 -4.40
C LEU A 208 -8.04 -10.27 -3.95
N SER A 209 -8.50 -11.10 -4.88
CA SER A 209 -8.97 -12.46 -4.56
C SER A 209 -7.92 -13.29 -3.83
N ARG A 210 -6.62 -12.99 -4.01
CA ARG A 210 -5.51 -13.65 -3.29
C ARG A 210 -5.45 -13.30 -1.79
N ILE A 211 -6.10 -12.22 -1.37
CA ILE A 211 -6.24 -11.84 0.04
C ILE A 211 -7.55 -12.40 0.62
N GLY A 212 -8.50 -12.84 -0.21
CA GLY A 212 -9.75 -13.47 0.23
C GLY A 212 -10.99 -12.56 0.16
N PHE A 213 -10.91 -11.43 -0.56
CA PHE A 213 -12.07 -10.58 -0.83
C PHE A 213 -11.98 -9.95 -2.22
N ASP A 214 -13.11 -9.47 -2.74
CA ASP A 214 -13.19 -8.85 -4.06
C ASP A 214 -13.32 -7.32 -3.98
N ALA A 215 -12.98 -6.64 -5.08
CA ALA A 215 -13.10 -5.19 -5.21
C ALA A 215 -14.55 -4.68 -5.00
N THR A 216 -15.55 -5.52 -5.24
CA THR A 216 -16.98 -5.20 -5.04
C THR A 216 -17.36 -5.00 -3.57
N GLN A 217 -16.59 -5.57 -2.64
CA GLN A 217 -16.77 -5.40 -1.20
C GLN A 217 -16.20 -4.06 -0.70
N LEU A 218 -15.36 -3.40 -1.50
CA LEU A 218 -14.74 -2.14 -1.14
C LEU A 218 -15.71 -0.98 -1.36
N SER A 219 -16.25 -0.48 -0.26
CA SER A 219 -17.09 0.71 -0.23
C SER A 219 -16.54 1.74 0.74
N ASP A 220 -16.58 3.01 0.35
CA ASP A 220 -16.01 4.11 1.11
C ASP A 220 -16.70 4.26 2.48
N GLY A 221 -15.92 4.12 3.55
CA GLY A 221 -16.40 4.20 4.93
C GLY A 221 -17.18 2.97 5.43
N VAL A 222 -17.27 1.90 4.63
CA VAL A 222 -18.01 0.69 5.00
C VAL A 222 -17.06 -0.39 5.48
N SER A 223 -17.37 -0.98 6.62
CA SER A 223 -16.66 -2.13 7.16
C SER A 223 -17.32 -3.43 6.71
N PHE A 224 -16.52 -4.44 6.41
CA PHE A 224 -16.95 -5.76 6.00
C PHE A 224 -16.10 -6.84 6.67
N THR A 225 -16.62 -8.06 6.71
CA THR A 225 -15.90 -9.23 7.20
C THR A 225 -15.68 -10.19 6.05
N TYR A 226 -14.53 -10.83 6.04
CA TYR A 226 -14.20 -11.88 5.07
C TYR A 226 -13.37 -12.95 5.75
N ASP A 227 -13.36 -14.15 5.18
CA ASP A 227 -12.66 -15.30 5.76
C ASP A 227 -11.38 -15.59 4.98
N THR A 228 -10.34 -15.96 5.73
CA THR A 228 -9.05 -16.40 5.19
C THR A 228 -8.72 -17.78 5.74
N GLU A 229 -7.67 -18.42 5.21
CA GLU A 229 -7.13 -19.66 5.77
C GLU A 229 -6.74 -19.51 7.25
N ASN A 230 -6.34 -18.31 7.67
CA ASN A 230 -5.94 -17.99 9.04
C ASN A 230 -7.11 -17.51 9.92
N GLY A 231 -8.35 -17.64 9.43
CA GLY A 231 -9.58 -17.24 10.12
C GLY A 231 -10.20 -15.95 9.60
N SER A 232 -11.21 -15.49 10.33
CA SER A 232 -12.06 -14.35 9.94
C SER A 232 -11.39 -13.01 10.21
N ARG A 233 -11.43 -12.11 9.22
CA ARG A 233 -10.83 -10.76 9.27
C ARG A 233 -11.91 -9.70 9.11
N LEU A 234 -11.74 -8.59 9.83
CA LEU A 234 -12.55 -7.40 9.69
C LEU A 234 -11.76 -6.36 8.90
N ALA A 235 -12.35 -5.81 7.86
CA ALA A 235 -11.75 -4.76 7.03
C ALA A 235 -12.66 -3.54 6.94
N SER A 236 -12.06 -2.38 6.71
CA SER A 236 -12.74 -1.13 6.37
C SER A 236 -11.94 -0.42 5.29
N ALA A 237 -12.63 0.20 4.34
CA ALA A 237 -12.01 0.83 3.19
C ALA A 237 -12.35 2.33 3.12
N ALA A 238 -11.37 3.14 2.71
CA ALA A 238 -11.56 4.57 2.49
C ALA A 238 -10.98 4.97 1.12
N ARG A 239 -11.71 5.82 0.40
CA ARG A 239 -11.28 6.32 -0.91
C ARG A 239 -10.23 7.42 -0.73
N VAL A 240 -9.13 7.32 -1.47
CA VAL A 240 -8.07 8.33 -1.51
C VAL A 240 -7.70 8.63 -2.97
N SER A 241 -7.51 9.92 -3.29
CA SER A 241 -7.00 10.34 -4.59
C SER A 241 -5.48 10.45 -4.54
N VAL A 242 -4.79 9.66 -5.37
CA VAL A 242 -3.34 9.66 -5.51
C VAL A 242 -3.00 10.16 -6.90
N PHE A 243 -2.56 11.41 -7.01
CA PHE A 243 -2.30 12.09 -8.28
C PHE A 243 -3.46 12.01 -9.29
N GLY A 244 -4.70 12.03 -8.80
CA GLY A 244 -5.92 11.91 -9.61
C GLY A 244 -6.39 10.47 -9.86
N ALA A 245 -5.56 9.46 -9.56
CA ALA A 245 -6.01 8.08 -9.54
C ALA A 245 -6.83 7.79 -8.28
N THR A 246 -7.93 7.05 -8.42
CA THR A 246 -8.78 6.68 -7.30
C THR A 246 -8.30 5.36 -6.71
N TRP A 247 -7.78 5.41 -5.49
CA TRP A 247 -7.38 4.23 -4.73
C TRP A 247 -8.32 4.00 -3.56
N MET A 248 -8.44 2.73 -3.15
CA MET A 248 -9.04 2.34 -1.89
C MET A 248 -7.92 1.97 -0.92
N ILE A 249 -7.85 2.66 0.21
CA ILE A 249 -6.99 2.27 1.33
C ILE A 249 -7.82 1.38 2.23
N VAL A 250 -7.39 0.15 2.43
CA VAL A 250 -8.08 -0.85 3.23
C VAL A 250 -7.27 -1.09 4.50
N ALA A 251 -7.89 -0.89 5.64
CA ALA A 251 -7.36 -1.29 6.93
C ALA A 251 -8.06 -2.58 7.35
N GLU A 252 -7.29 -3.60 7.70
CA GLU A 252 -7.80 -4.91 8.09
C GLU A 252 -7.12 -5.41 9.36
N GLN A 253 -7.83 -6.25 10.12
CA GLN A 253 -7.34 -6.88 11.35
C GLN A 253 -8.04 -8.21 11.59
N ALA A 254 -7.44 -9.11 12.37
CA ALA A 254 -8.10 -10.34 12.76
C ALA A 254 -9.33 -10.03 13.64
N ARG A 255 -10.46 -10.65 13.33
CA ARG A 255 -11.70 -10.42 14.08
C ARG A 255 -11.56 -10.78 15.55
N ALA A 256 -10.82 -11.84 15.86
CA ALA A 256 -10.57 -12.30 17.23
C ALA A 256 -9.87 -11.23 18.07
N GLU A 257 -8.93 -10.48 17.50
CA GLU A 257 -8.25 -9.38 18.19
C GLU A 257 -9.18 -8.18 18.37
N ALA A 258 -9.89 -7.79 17.30
CA ALA A 258 -10.80 -6.64 17.32
C ALA A 258 -11.86 -6.74 18.43
N VAL A 259 -12.31 -7.96 18.77
CA VAL A 259 -13.31 -8.20 19.81
C VAL A 259 -12.73 -8.65 21.15
N ALA A 260 -11.42 -8.87 21.26
CA ALA A 260 -10.79 -9.45 22.45
C ALA A 260 -11.07 -8.62 23.71
N SER A 261 -10.98 -7.29 23.61
CA SER A 261 -11.25 -6.36 24.72
C SER A 261 -12.72 -6.39 25.16
N VAL A 262 -13.65 -6.56 24.21
CA VAL A 262 -15.08 -6.68 24.52
C VAL A 262 -15.37 -8.02 25.18
N GLN A 263 -14.74 -9.10 24.71
CA GLN A 263 -14.91 -10.43 25.29
C GLN A 263 -14.36 -10.52 26.72
N SER A 264 -13.21 -9.92 27.01
CA SER A 264 -12.66 -9.92 28.37
C SER A 264 -13.54 -9.12 29.33
N LEU A 265 -14.04 -7.94 28.92
CA LEU A 265 -15.00 -7.16 29.70
C LEU A 265 -16.29 -7.94 29.96
N SER A 266 -16.86 -8.57 28.93
CA SER A 266 -18.07 -9.37 29.05
C SER A 266 -17.89 -10.55 30.01
N ARG A 267 -16.73 -11.24 29.96
CA ARG A 267 -16.42 -12.34 30.89
C ARG A 267 -16.31 -11.86 32.33
N THR A 268 -15.68 -10.71 32.56
CA THR A 268 -15.56 -10.12 33.91
C THR A 268 -16.92 -9.72 34.46
N LEU A 269 -17.77 -9.08 33.65
CA LEU A 269 -19.13 -8.73 34.05
C LEU A 269 -19.99 -9.98 34.33
N ALA A 270 -19.85 -11.02 33.52
CA ALA A 270 -20.54 -12.30 33.75
C ALA A 270 -20.09 -12.95 35.06
N LEU A 271 -18.77 -13.00 35.33
CA LEU A 271 -18.23 -13.55 36.58
C LEU A 271 -18.69 -12.75 37.79
N ALA A 272 -18.66 -11.41 37.72
CA ALA A 272 -19.16 -10.54 38.77
C ALA A 272 -20.66 -10.79 39.04
N GLY A 273 -21.47 -10.94 37.97
CA GLY A 273 -22.88 -11.29 38.08
C GLY A 273 -23.10 -12.64 38.77
N VAL A 274 -22.34 -13.68 38.41
CA VAL A 274 -22.39 -14.99 39.06
C VAL A 274 -22.02 -14.89 40.54
N VAL A 275 -20.98 -14.12 40.88
CA VAL A 275 -20.57 -13.91 42.29
C VAL A 275 -21.66 -13.21 43.09
N VAL A 276 -22.28 -12.16 42.55
CA VAL A 276 -23.38 -11.45 43.21
C VAL A 276 -24.57 -12.40 43.44
N LEU A 277 -24.97 -13.16 42.41
CA LEU A 277 -26.05 -14.15 42.54
C LEU A 277 -25.74 -15.21 43.61
N ALA A 278 -24.51 -15.71 43.65
CA ALA A 278 -24.08 -16.67 44.67
C ALA A 278 -24.15 -16.07 46.08
N ILE A 279 -23.68 -14.83 46.27
CA ILE A 279 -23.76 -14.12 47.56
C ILE A 279 -25.21 -13.91 47.98
N THR A 280 -26.07 -13.43 47.09
CA THR A 280 -27.50 -13.22 47.39
C THR A 280 -28.18 -14.54 47.74
N ALA A 281 -27.89 -15.63 47.04
CA ALA A 281 -28.43 -16.95 47.35
C ALA A 281 -27.97 -17.46 48.73
N VAL A 282 -26.69 -17.30 49.06
CA VAL A 282 -26.13 -17.68 50.37
C VAL A 282 -26.78 -16.84 51.49
N LEU A 283 -26.86 -15.52 51.33
CA LEU A 283 -27.52 -14.64 52.31
C LEU A 283 -29.00 -15.00 52.49
N GLY A 284 -29.71 -15.28 51.39
CA GLY A 284 -31.09 -15.75 51.42
C GLY A 284 -31.26 -17.07 52.17
N LEU A 285 -30.38 -18.05 51.94
CA LEU A 285 -30.38 -19.33 52.66
C LEU A 285 -30.03 -19.18 54.15
N LEU A 286 -29.09 -18.30 54.49
CA LEU A 286 -28.74 -18.00 55.89
C LEU A 286 -29.91 -17.33 56.61
N ALA A 287 -30.53 -16.32 56.00
CA ALA A 287 -31.71 -15.65 56.56
C ALA A 287 -32.89 -16.61 56.72
N ALA A 288 -33.16 -17.45 55.71
CA ALA A 288 -34.19 -18.49 55.79
C ALA A 288 -33.92 -19.45 56.96
N ARG A 289 -32.66 -19.91 57.15
CA ARG A 289 -32.29 -20.77 58.28
C ARG A 289 -32.43 -20.06 59.64
N ALA A 290 -32.04 -18.79 59.72
CA ALA A 290 -32.09 -18.01 60.96
C ALA A 290 -33.53 -17.73 61.42
N ILE A 291 -34.48 -17.57 60.49
CA ILE A 291 -35.90 -17.30 60.82
C ILE A 291 -36.69 -18.60 60.99
N VAL A 292 -36.52 -19.58 60.09
CA VAL A 292 -37.34 -20.80 60.09
C VAL A 292 -37.01 -21.73 61.25
N ARG A 293 -35.74 -21.84 61.67
CA ARG A 293 -35.33 -22.69 62.80
C ARG A 293 -36.02 -22.33 64.13
N PRO A 294 -35.98 -21.06 64.61
CA PRO A 294 -36.64 -20.70 65.87
C PRO A 294 -38.17 -20.79 65.79
N LEU A 295 -38.78 -20.49 64.63
CA LEU A 295 -40.21 -20.72 64.43
C LEU A 295 -40.57 -22.22 64.52
N GLY A 296 -39.72 -23.09 63.99
CA GLY A 296 -39.83 -24.54 64.15
C GLY A 296 -39.74 -24.96 65.63
N ALA A 297 -38.79 -24.41 66.38
CA ALA A 297 -38.64 -24.69 67.81
C ALA A 297 -39.87 -24.23 68.62
N LEU A 298 -40.39 -23.02 68.35
CA LEU A 298 -41.60 -22.48 68.99
C LEU A 298 -42.85 -23.31 68.69
N THR A 299 -43.06 -23.68 67.42
CA THR A 299 -44.19 -24.54 67.04
C THR A 299 -44.09 -25.93 67.66
N HIS A 300 -42.88 -26.48 67.77
CA HIS A 300 -42.67 -27.77 68.43
C HIS A 300 -42.91 -27.69 69.94
N ALA A 301 -42.47 -26.61 70.60
CA ALA A 301 -42.71 -26.36 72.02
C ALA A 301 -44.20 -26.19 72.33
N LEU A 302 -44.94 -25.45 71.49
CA LEU A 302 -46.39 -25.30 71.64
C LEU A 302 -47.13 -26.63 71.45
N ARG A 303 -46.71 -27.47 70.50
CA ARG A 303 -47.29 -28.82 70.31
C ARG A 303 -46.98 -29.77 71.48
N ALA A 304 -45.77 -29.73 72.03
CA ALA A 304 -45.39 -30.54 73.19
C ALA A 304 -46.17 -30.12 74.46
N LEU A 305 -46.37 -28.82 74.67
CA LEU A 305 -47.24 -28.28 75.73
C LEU A 305 -48.69 -28.73 75.57
N ALA A 306 -49.22 -28.72 74.33
CA ALA A 306 -50.56 -29.20 74.04
C ALA A 306 -50.70 -30.73 74.24
N ALA A 307 -49.62 -31.49 74.07
CA ALA A 307 -49.56 -32.93 74.28
C ALA A 307 -49.25 -33.36 75.74
N ARG A 308 -49.02 -32.40 76.67
CA ARG A 308 -48.66 -32.63 78.08
C ARG A 308 -47.36 -33.45 78.29
N GLU A 309 -46.39 -33.33 77.39
CA GLU A 309 -45.05 -33.90 77.60
C GLU A 309 -44.09 -32.88 78.22
N ASN A 310 -43.28 -33.30 79.22
CA ASN A 310 -42.28 -32.45 79.86
C ASN A 310 -41.07 -32.26 78.95
N LEU A 311 -40.87 -31.05 78.41
CA LEU A 311 -39.68 -30.68 77.65
C LEU A 311 -38.53 -30.30 78.59
N ALA A 312 -37.46 -31.09 78.61
CA ALA A 312 -36.30 -30.90 79.49
C ALA A 312 -35.25 -29.90 78.98
N GLU A 313 -35.37 -29.33 77.78
CA GLU A 313 -34.48 -28.26 77.33
C GLU A 313 -35.11 -27.48 76.17
N VAL A 314 -35.05 -26.15 76.24
CA VAL A 314 -35.51 -25.25 75.18
C VAL A 314 -34.35 -25.05 74.20
N PRO A 315 -34.42 -25.52 72.95
CA PRO A 315 -33.38 -25.25 71.97
C PRO A 315 -33.60 -23.85 71.39
N GLY A 316 -32.70 -22.94 71.72
CA GLY A 316 -32.47 -21.67 71.00
C GLY A 316 -31.45 -21.85 69.90
#